data_AF-A0AAE3EN63-F1
#
_entry.id   AF-A0AAE3EN63-F1
#
_cell.length_a   1.000
_cell.length_b   1.000
_cell.length_c   1.000
_cell.angle_alpha   90.00
_cell.angle_beta   90.00
_cell.angle_gamma   90.00
#
_symmetry.space_group_name_H-M   'P 1'
#
loop_
_entity.id
_entity.type
_entity.pdbx_description
1 polymer ?
#
loop_
_entity_poly.entity_id
_entity_poly.type
_entity_poly.pdbx_seq_one_letter_code
_entity_poly.pdbx_strand_id
1 'polypeptide(L)'
;MGKTKKLIELDDKAIEILEKQAKLQKRSLKNYIEFTLEDQALRFSEPSEEYKAIMDDMIKQMENGTLKTTPLNEVLKKYGREL
;
A
#
# COMPACT_ATOMS: atom_id res chain seq x y z
N MET A 1 14.37 -13.21 -13.20
CA MET A 1 14.10 -13.56 -11.78
C MET A 1 13.91 -15.07 -11.67
N GLY A 2 14.55 -15.68 -10.67
CA GLY A 2 14.36 -17.12 -10.39
C GLY A 2 13.01 -17.38 -9.73
N LYS A 3 12.49 -18.60 -9.88
CA LYS A 3 11.30 -19.07 -9.16
C LYS A 3 11.75 -20.08 -8.10
N THR A 4 11.30 -19.89 -6.87
CA THR A 4 11.55 -20.84 -5.77
C THR A 4 10.25 -21.54 -5.41
N LYS A 5 10.25 -22.88 -5.39
CA LYS A 5 9.10 -23.65 -4.92
C LYS A 5 9.02 -23.57 -3.40
N LYS A 6 7.87 -23.18 -2.87
CA LYS A 6 7.54 -23.24 -1.44
C LYS A 6 6.30 -24.10 -1.24
N LEU A 7 6.34 -24.97 -0.24
CA LEU A 7 5.21 -25.76 0.19
C LEU A 7 4.64 -25.10 1.44
N ILE A 8 3.32 -24.93 1.47
CA ILE A 8 2.57 -24.39 2.60
C ILE A 8 1.41 -25.34 2.87
N GLU A 9 1.16 -25.62 4.14
CA GLU A 9 -0.03 -26.33 4.59
C GLU A 9 -1.10 -25.31 4.95
N LEU A 10 -2.30 -25.49 4.42
CA LEU A 10 -3.46 -24.64 4.65
C LEU A 10 -4.63 -25.54 4.99
N ASP A 11 -5.47 -25.11 5.92
CA ASP A 11 -6.72 -25.80 6.18
C ASP A 11 -7.70 -25.66 4.99
N ASP A 12 -8.64 -26.59 4.87
CA ASP A 12 -9.59 -26.64 3.77
C ASP A 12 -10.43 -25.36 3.66
N LYS A 13 -10.76 -24.74 4.80
CA LYS A 13 -11.53 -23.50 4.84
C LYS A 13 -10.75 -22.34 4.23
N ALA A 14 -9.46 -22.23 4.52
CA ALA A 14 -8.57 -21.23 3.95
C ALA A 14 -8.44 -21.43 2.44
N ILE A 15 -8.28 -22.67 1.98
CA ILE A 15 -8.24 -23.00 0.55
C ILE A 15 -9.53 -22.58 -0.14
N GLU A 16 -10.69 -22.91 0.43
CA GLU A 16 -12.00 -22.55 -0.13
C GLU A 16 -12.17 -21.03 -0.30
N ILE A 17 -11.78 -20.26 0.72
CA ILE A 17 -11.82 -18.80 0.68
C ILE A 17 -10.89 -18.26 -0.42
N LEU A 18 -9.65 -18.73 -0.46
CA LEU A 18 -8.65 -18.27 -1.43
C LEU A 18 -9.08 -18.60 -2.87
N GLU A 19 -9.63 -19.77 -3.11
CA GLU A 19 -10.15 -20.16 -4.43
C GLU A 19 -11.33 -19.30 -4.86
N LYS A 20 -12.27 -19.02 -3.95
CA LYS A 20 -13.41 -18.15 -4.23
C LYS A 20 -12.95 -16.75 -4.62
N GLN A 21 -11.98 -16.18 -3.89
CA GLN A 21 -11.43 -14.86 -4.21
C GLN A 21 -10.65 -14.85 -5.53
N ALA A 22 -9.85 -15.88 -5.78
CA ALA A 22 -9.13 -16.02 -7.04
C ALA A 22 -10.09 -16.04 -8.24
N LYS A 23 -11.20 -16.79 -8.14
CA LYS A 23 -12.24 -16.84 -9.18
C LYS A 23 -12.93 -15.50 -9.40
N LEU A 24 -13.29 -14.78 -8.32
CA LEU A 24 -13.90 -13.45 -8.43
C LEU A 24 -13.00 -12.46 -9.18
N GLN A 25 -11.69 -12.58 -9.02
CA GLN A 25 -10.70 -11.74 -9.69
C GLN A 25 -10.24 -12.29 -11.06
N LYS A 26 -10.83 -13.39 -11.54
CA LYS A 26 -10.45 -14.08 -12.79
C LYS A 26 -8.96 -14.47 -12.82
N ARG A 27 -8.42 -14.94 -11.69
CA ARG A 27 -7.03 -15.38 -11.51
C ARG A 27 -6.98 -16.85 -11.11
N SER A 28 -5.86 -17.52 -11.40
CA SER A 28 -5.57 -18.82 -10.80
C SER A 28 -5.23 -18.65 -9.31
N LEU A 29 -5.45 -19.70 -8.50
CA LEU A 29 -5.12 -19.68 -7.07
C LEU A 29 -3.65 -19.30 -6.83
N LYS A 30 -2.73 -19.89 -7.60
CA LYS A 30 -1.29 -19.56 -7.55
C LYS A 30 -1.05 -18.05 -7.75
N ASN A 31 -1.57 -17.48 -8.84
CA ASN A 31 -1.31 -16.08 -9.18
C ASN A 31 -1.99 -15.14 -8.17
N TYR A 32 -3.12 -15.54 -7.59
CA TYR A 32 -3.80 -14.80 -6.53
C TYR A 32 -2.96 -14.79 -5.24
N ILE A 33 -2.40 -15.94 -4.85
CA ILE A 33 -1.53 -16.03 -3.67
C ILE A 33 -0.25 -15.21 -3.86
N GLU A 34 0.43 -15.32 -5.02
CA GLU A 34 1.61 -14.51 -5.32
C GLU A 34 1.31 -13.01 -5.23
N PHE A 35 0.22 -12.55 -5.87
CA PHE A 35 -0.21 -11.17 -5.80
C PHE A 35 -0.51 -10.72 -4.36
N THR A 36 -1.22 -11.55 -3.58
CA THR A 36 -1.60 -11.21 -2.21
C THR A 36 -0.38 -11.10 -1.30
N LEU A 37 0.60 -12.00 -1.45
CA LEU A 37 1.83 -11.98 -0.68
C LEU A 37 2.69 -10.76 -1.04
N GLU A 38 2.78 -10.42 -2.32
CA GLU A 38 3.49 -9.21 -2.78
C GLU A 38 2.81 -7.93 -2.27
N ASP A 39 1.49 -7.81 -2.41
CA ASP A 39 0.73 -6.65 -1.93
C ASP A 39 0.88 -6.48 -0.42
N GLN A 40 0.79 -7.58 0.34
CA GLN A 40 0.96 -7.54 1.79
C GLN A 40 2.39 -7.15 2.19
N ALA A 41 3.40 -7.66 1.48
CA ALA A 41 4.79 -7.29 1.71
C ALA A 41 5.02 -5.80 1.44
N LEU A 42 4.44 -5.24 0.38
CA LEU A 42 4.52 -3.81 0.05
C LEU A 42 3.80 -2.92 1.07
N ARG A 43 2.72 -3.39 1.70
CA ARG A 43 2.04 -2.63 2.77
C ARG A 43 2.88 -2.50 4.04
N PHE A 44 3.71 -3.50 4.33
CA PHE A 44 4.59 -3.50 5.50
C PHE A 44 6.02 -3.09 5.19
N SER A 45 6.37 -2.93 3.91
CA SER A 45 7.67 -2.39 3.56
C SER A 45 7.79 -0.98 4.10
N GLU A 46 9.01 -0.63 4.51
CA GLU A 46 9.31 0.75 4.86
C GLU A 46 8.88 1.69 3.73
N PRO A 47 8.47 2.93 4.05
CA PRO A 47 8.20 3.94 3.04
C PRO A 47 9.38 4.03 2.08
N SER A 48 9.12 4.28 0.80
CA SER A 48 10.19 4.37 -0.19
C SER A 48 11.21 5.44 0.21
N GLU A 49 12.46 5.28 -0.20
CA GLU A 49 13.51 6.25 0.09
C GLU A 49 13.14 7.64 -0.43
N GLU A 50 12.40 7.73 -1.55
CA GLU A 50 11.86 9.00 -2.06
C GLU A 50 10.85 9.62 -1.09
N TYR A 51 9.96 8.82 -0.52
CA TYR A 51 9.01 9.30 0.48
C TYR A 51 9.71 9.74 1.77
N LYS A 52 10.70 8.98 2.25
CA LYS A 52 11.53 9.37 3.39
C LYS A 52 12.23 10.71 3.12
N ALA A 53 12.81 10.89 1.94
CA ALA A 53 13.46 12.15 1.56
C ALA A 53 12.51 13.34 1.51
N ILE A 54 11.27 13.16 1.03
CA ILE A 54 10.23 14.20 1.07
C ILE A 54 9.89 14.57 2.51
N MET A 55 9.76 13.57 3.39
CA MET A 55 9.49 13.81 4.81
C MET A 55 10.64 14.51 5.52
N ASP A 56 11.88 14.10 5.26
CA ASP A 56 13.08 14.75 5.80
C ASP A 56 13.18 16.22 5.37
N ASP A 57 12.86 16.52 4.10
CA ASP A 57 12.82 17.90 3.60
C ASP A 57 11.70 18.71 4.27
N MET A 58 10.52 18.13 4.42
CA MET A 58 9.41 18.79 5.11
C MET A 58 9.75 19.10 6.58
N ILE A 59 10.41 18.18 7.28
CA ILE A 59 10.87 18.38 8.66
C ILE A 59 11.90 19.51 8.70
N LYS A 60 12.88 19.52 7.79
CA LYS A 60 13.86 20.62 7.69
C LYS A 60 13.20 21.97 7.44
N GLN A 61 12.20 22.03 6.56
CA GLN A 61 11.46 23.27 6.31
C GLN A 61 10.68 23.72 7.55
N MET A 62 10.14 22.77 8.33
CA MET A 62 9.45 23.07 9.58
C MET A 62 10.41 23.62 10.64
N GLU A 63 11.57 22.97 10.84
CA GLU A 63 12.61 23.40 11.79
C GLU A 63 13.19 24.78 11.42
N ASN A 64 13.35 25.04 10.12
CA ASN A 64 13.83 26.33 9.62
C ASN A 64 12.73 27.41 9.56
N GLY A 65 11.48 27.10 9.91
CA GLY A 65 10.36 28.03 9.87
C GLY A 65 9.94 28.46 8.45
N THR A 66 10.35 27.73 7.42
CA THR A 66 10.05 28.01 6.01
C THR A 66 8.87 27.20 5.47
N LEU A 67 8.35 26.25 6.26
CA LEU A 67 7.22 25.41 5.89
C LEU A 67 5.96 26.25 5.66
N LYS A 68 5.47 26.25 4.43
CA LYS A 68 4.21 26.90 4.07
C LYS A 68 3.06 25.92 4.28
N THR A 69 2.15 26.26 5.19
CA THR A 69 0.92 25.52 5.39
C THR A 69 -0.25 26.31 4.80
N THR A 70 -1.27 25.59 4.35
CA THR A 70 -2.52 26.21 3.86
C THR A 70 -3.65 25.78 4.78
N PRO A 71 -4.48 26.72 5.27
CA PRO A 71 -5.66 26.40 6.04
C PRO A 71 -6.58 25.40 5.33
N LEU A 72 -7.16 24.45 6.08
CA LEU A 72 -7.98 23.37 5.52
C LEU A 72 -9.18 23.89 4.72
N ASN A 73 -9.83 24.95 5.21
CA ASN A 73 -10.96 25.60 4.53
C ASN A 73 -10.59 26.12 3.12
N GLU A 74 -9.39 26.67 2.93
CA GLU A 74 -8.91 27.13 1.62
C GLU A 74 -8.65 25.96 0.67
N VAL A 75 -8.07 24.87 1.20
CA VAL A 75 -7.87 23.63 0.44
C VAL A 75 -9.22 23.07 0.00
N LEU A 76 -10.19 22.95 0.91
CA LEU A 76 -11.52 22.43 0.61
C LEU A 76 -12.25 23.27 -0.44
N LYS A 77 -12.17 24.60 -0.33
CA LYS A 77 -12.73 25.53 -1.32
C LYS A 77 -12.14 25.34 -2.71
N LYS A 78 -10.81 25.11 -2.81
CA LYS A 78 -10.14 24.80 -4.09
C LYS A 78 -10.70 23.55 -4.78
N TYR A 79 -11.15 22.58 -3.99
CA TYR A 79 -11.69 21.30 -4.49
C TYR A 79 -13.22 21.23 -4.47
N GLY A 80 -13.92 22.34 -4.20
CA GLY A 80 -15.38 22.40 -4.21
C GLY A 80 -16.03 21.55 -3.10
N ARG A 81 -15.37 21.40 -1.96
CA ARG A 81 -15.88 20.66 -0.79
C ARG A 81 -16.13 21.64 0.36
N GLU A 82 -17.14 21.34 1.18
CA GLU A 82 -17.43 22.05 2.44
C GLU A 82 -17.25 21.09 3.62
N LEU A 83 -16.91 21.64 4.79
CA LEU A 83 -16.69 20.91 6.05
C LEU A 83 -18.00 20.58 6.75
#